data_AF-A0A2E1P8Y5-F1
#
_entry.id   AF-A0A2E1P8Y5-F1
#
_cell.length_a   1.000
_cell.length_b   1.000
_cell.length_c   1.000
_cell.angle_alpha   90.00
_cell.angle_beta   90.00
_cell.angle_gamma   90.00
#
_symmetry.space_group_name_H-M   'P 1'
#
loop_
_entity.id
_entity.type
_entity.pdbx_description
1 polymer ?
#
loop_
_entity_poly.entity_id
_entity_poly.type
_entity_poly.pdbx_seq_one_letter_code
_entity_poly.pdbx_strand_id
1 'polypeptide(L)'
;MKIIISPAKSLDFETKLPTEKFSMPDFLDESKAINDSLKKRSPSDLKSLMRISDKLADLNWNRNNNFNTPFSPKNARPSIFTFNGDVYSGLDAFTLNLEQILKSQDSLRILSGLYGVLKPLDLIQAYRLEMGTKLNVNGSNNLYDYWSDKITHKLNEEMTKDELFINLASNEYSSVINRKELKATIISPVFKDFKNGKLKIISFYAKKARGLMVRYILDNDLENINDLKGFNYAGYSYNETESKKAQELVFVR
;
A
#
# COMPACT_ATOMS: atom_id res chain seq x y z
N MET A 1 -7.91 7.24 13.04
CA MET A 1 -8.23 6.17 12.06
C MET A 1 -6.95 5.72 11.39
N LYS A 2 -6.77 4.41 11.15
CA LYS A 2 -5.63 3.86 10.37
C LYS A 2 -6.09 3.27 9.05
N ILE A 3 -5.41 3.60 7.96
CA ILE A 3 -5.77 3.21 6.59
C ILE A 3 -4.62 2.42 5.99
N ILE A 4 -4.91 1.31 5.31
CA ILE A 4 -3.91 0.59 4.51
C ILE A 4 -4.23 0.61 3.02
N ILE A 5 -3.21 0.80 2.20
CA ILE A 5 -3.27 0.62 0.74
C ILE A 5 -2.16 -0.29 0.23
N SER A 6 -2.34 -0.79 -0.98
CA SER A 6 -1.30 -1.53 -1.72
C SER A 6 -0.24 -0.59 -2.30
N PRO A 7 1.00 -1.07 -2.51
CA PRO A 7 2.01 -0.34 -3.27
C PRO A 7 1.67 -0.38 -4.77
N ALA A 8 2.45 0.33 -5.58
CA ALA A 8 2.38 0.24 -7.03
C ALA A 8 3.62 -0.41 -7.63
N LYS A 9 3.45 -0.96 -8.83
CA LYS A 9 4.51 -1.61 -9.60
C LYS A 9 5.36 -0.60 -10.38
N SER A 10 4.74 0.47 -10.85
CA SER A 10 5.44 1.58 -11.51
C SER A 10 5.84 2.59 -10.45
N LEU A 11 6.99 3.24 -10.68
CA LEU A 11 7.57 4.20 -9.74
C LEU A 11 7.91 5.48 -10.48
N ASP A 12 7.77 6.61 -9.81
CA ASP A 12 8.11 7.95 -10.27
C ASP A 12 9.22 8.53 -9.38
N PHE A 13 10.38 8.80 -9.98
CA PHE A 13 11.50 9.44 -9.32
C PHE A 13 11.82 10.83 -9.90
N GLU A 14 11.03 11.28 -10.87
CA GLU A 14 11.33 12.47 -11.69
C GLU A 14 10.48 13.68 -11.27
N THR A 15 9.20 13.47 -10.95
CA THR A 15 8.28 14.57 -10.66
C THR A 15 8.76 15.37 -9.44
N LYS A 16 8.71 16.70 -9.54
CA LYS A 16 9.12 17.60 -8.43
C LYS A 16 8.23 17.35 -7.19
N LEU A 17 8.86 17.20 -6.03
CA LEU A 17 8.14 16.99 -4.77
C LEU A 17 7.49 18.30 -4.29
N PRO A 18 6.25 18.24 -3.74
CA PRO A 18 5.58 19.40 -3.15
C PRO A 18 6.08 19.73 -1.73
N THR A 19 6.95 18.90 -1.16
CA THR A 19 7.51 19.04 0.19
C THR A 19 8.91 18.45 0.26
N GLU A 20 9.74 18.98 1.16
CA GLU A 20 11.06 18.43 1.48
C GLU A 20 11.02 17.51 2.72
N LYS A 21 9.86 17.38 3.38
CA LYS A 21 9.71 16.50 4.54
C LYS A 21 9.81 15.03 4.12
N PHE A 22 10.54 14.26 4.91
CA PHE A 22 10.66 12.82 4.77
C PHE A 22 10.79 12.15 6.14
N SER A 23 10.59 10.84 6.17
CA SER A 23 10.87 9.93 7.29
C SER A 23 11.64 8.71 6.80
N MET A 24 11.98 7.80 7.71
CA MET A 24 12.67 6.55 7.38
C MET A 24 11.77 5.35 7.65
N PRO A 25 11.83 4.30 6.80
CA PRO A 25 11.12 3.05 7.06
C PRO A 25 11.48 2.45 8.41
N ASP A 26 10.48 1.96 9.15
CA ASP A 26 10.67 1.31 10.44
C ASP A 26 11.46 -0.02 10.34
N PHE A 27 11.35 -0.71 9.20
CA PHE A 27 11.89 -2.06 8.99
C PHE A 27 13.07 -2.11 8.00
N LEU A 28 14.00 -1.16 8.10
CA LEU A 28 15.09 -1.03 7.14
C LEU A 28 16.09 -2.20 7.20
N ASP A 29 16.33 -2.78 8.38
CA ASP A 29 17.21 -3.93 8.55
C ASP A 29 16.61 -5.20 7.92
N GLU A 30 15.31 -5.43 8.11
CA GLU A 30 14.57 -6.49 7.44
C GLU A 30 14.57 -6.31 5.92
N SER A 31 14.36 -5.07 5.47
CA SER A 31 14.40 -4.72 4.04
C SER A 31 15.76 -5.06 3.43
N LYS A 32 16.85 -4.79 4.16
CA LYS A 32 18.21 -5.14 3.75
C LYS A 32 18.38 -6.65 3.65
N ALA A 33 17.89 -7.44 4.61
CA ALA A 33 17.98 -8.90 4.57
C ALA A 33 17.22 -9.51 3.38
N ILE A 34 16.04 -8.96 3.06
CA ILE A 34 15.29 -9.33 1.86
C ILE A 34 16.09 -8.99 0.60
N ASN A 35 16.61 -7.75 0.52
CA ASN A 35 17.37 -7.32 -0.64
C ASN A 35 18.66 -8.13 -0.83
N ASP A 36 19.36 -8.50 0.24
CA ASP A 36 20.54 -9.37 0.20
C ASP A 36 20.21 -10.77 -0.35
N SER A 37 18.99 -11.24 -0.11
CA SER A 37 18.49 -12.50 -0.68
C SER A 37 18.16 -12.35 -2.17
N LEU A 38 17.70 -11.17 -2.61
CA LEU A 38 17.46 -10.84 -4.01
C LEU A 38 18.75 -10.59 -4.80
N LYS A 39 19.76 -9.95 -4.21
CA LYS A 39 21.07 -9.66 -4.84
C LYS A 39 21.82 -10.92 -5.28
N LYS A 40 21.59 -12.05 -4.59
CA LYS A 40 22.19 -13.35 -4.91
C LYS A 40 21.62 -14.01 -6.17
N ARG A 41 20.51 -13.49 -6.71
CA ARG A 41 19.80 -14.09 -7.85
C ARG A 41 20.30 -13.48 -9.16
N SER A 42 20.41 -14.32 -10.19
CA SER A 42 20.65 -13.82 -11.55
C SER A 42 19.41 -13.12 -12.13
N PRO A 43 19.53 -12.33 -13.21
CA PRO A 43 18.36 -11.82 -13.91
C PRO A 43 17.39 -12.93 -14.35
N SER A 44 17.89 -14.08 -14.81
CA SER A 44 17.04 -15.22 -15.18
C SER A 44 16.23 -15.76 -13.99
N ASP A 45 16.86 -15.86 -12.81
CA ASP A 45 16.17 -16.27 -11.58
C ASP A 45 15.09 -15.26 -11.17
N LEU A 46 15.37 -13.96 -11.27
CA LEU A 46 14.40 -12.90 -10.98
C LEU A 46 13.23 -12.90 -11.96
N LYS A 47 13.50 -13.13 -13.25
CA LYS A 47 12.48 -13.30 -14.29
C LYS A 47 11.48 -14.39 -13.91
N SER A 48 12.00 -15.57 -13.55
CA SER A 48 11.20 -16.73 -13.15
C SER A 48 10.45 -16.48 -11.84
N LEU A 49 11.15 -15.99 -10.81
CA LEU A 49 10.61 -15.73 -9.48
C LEU A 49 9.46 -14.71 -9.50
N MET A 50 9.65 -13.59 -10.20
CA MET A 50 8.73 -12.46 -10.22
C MET A 50 7.75 -12.50 -11.41
N ARG A 51 7.93 -13.46 -12.33
CA ARG A 51 7.13 -13.60 -13.56
C ARG A 51 7.08 -12.32 -14.39
N ILE A 52 8.26 -11.77 -14.66
CA ILE A 52 8.46 -10.52 -15.40
C ILE A 52 9.20 -10.76 -16.72
N SER A 53 9.29 -9.73 -17.57
CA SER A 53 10.08 -9.78 -18.81
C SER A 53 11.58 -9.72 -18.51
N ASP A 54 12.43 -10.10 -19.48
CA ASP A 54 13.89 -10.00 -19.37
C ASP A 54 14.34 -8.57 -19.02
N LYS A 55 13.83 -7.59 -19.76
CA LYS A 55 14.10 -6.17 -19.50
C LYS A 55 13.79 -5.74 -18.05
N LEU A 56 12.67 -6.22 -17.50
CA LEU A 56 12.31 -5.92 -16.12
C LEU A 56 13.17 -6.69 -15.13
N ALA A 57 13.60 -7.91 -15.46
CA ALA A 57 14.49 -8.70 -14.62
C ALA A 57 15.88 -8.05 -14.51
N ASP A 58 16.46 -7.62 -15.63
CA ASP A 58 17.73 -6.89 -15.65
C ASP A 58 17.65 -5.57 -14.87
N LEU A 59 16.56 -4.83 -15.07
CA LEU A 59 16.31 -3.59 -14.32
C LEU A 59 16.29 -3.84 -12.81
N ASN A 60 15.57 -4.87 -12.35
CA ASN A 60 15.44 -5.14 -10.93
C ASN A 60 16.70 -5.79 -10.35
N TRP A 61 17.45 -6.57 -11.13
CA TRP A 61 18.78 -7.02 -10.75
C TRP A 61 19.70 -5.83 -10.44
N ASN A 62 19.73 -4.82 -11.33
CA ASN A 62 20.50 -3.60 -11.10
C ASN A 62 20.02 -2.83 -9.86
N ARG A 63 18.70 -2.68 -9.68
CA ARG A 63 18.12 -2.05 -8.48
C ARG A 63 18.54 -2.74 -7.19
N ASN A 64 18.46 -4.07 -7.14
CA ASN A 64 18.86 -4.85 -5.96
C ASN A 64 20.35 -4.66 -5.66
N ASN A 65 21.19 -4.66 -6.70
CA ASN A 65 22.63 -4.46 -6.54
C ASN A 65 23.00 -3.05 -6.08
N ASN A 66 22.29 -2.04 -6.58
CA ASN A 66 22.49 -0.64 -6.22
C ASN A 66 21.80 -0.22 -4.93
N PHE A 67 20.94 -1.07 -4.36
CA PHE A 67 20.30 -0.81 -3.07
C PHE A 67 21.36 -0.56 -2.00
N ASN A 68 21.31 0.61 -1.39
CA ASN A 68 22.27 1.02 -0.37
C ASN A 68 21.63 1.82 0.75
N THR A 69 22.19 1.70 1.94
CA THR A 69 21.86 2.51 3.11
C THR A 69 23.12 3.28 3.54
N PRO A 70 22.99 4.46 4.20
CA PRO A 70 21.75 5.11 4.63
C PRO A 70 20.93 5.73 3.48
N PHE A 71 19.62 5.86 3.70
CA PHE A 71 18.74 6.58 2.79
C PHE A 71 18.87 8.08 2.97
N SER A 72 18.70 8.81 1.87
CA SER A 72 18.68 10.27 1.82
C SER A 72 17.86 10.72 0.59
N PRO A 73 17.46 11.99 0.51
CA PRO A 73 16.82 12.52 -0.70
C PRO A 73 17.66 12.38 -1.99
N LYS A 74 18.95 12.04 -1.90
CA LYS A 74 19.82 11.81 -3.07
C LYS A 74 19.66 10.42 -3.70
N ASN A 75 19.25 9.41 -2.92
CA ASN A 75 19.15 8.02 -3.37
C ASN A 75 17.76 7.40 -3.15
N ALA A 76 16.87 8.07 -2.42
CA ALA A 76 15.56 7.57 -2.06
C ALA A 76 14.52 8.71 -2.09
N ARG A 77 13.25 8.34 -2.16
CA ARG A 77 12.14 9.27 -2.34
C ARG A 77 10.94 8.86 -1.47
N PRO A 78 10.16 9.82 -0.91
CA PRO A 78 8.98 9.51 -0.12
C PRO A 78 8.00 8.57 -0.84
N SER A 79 7.53 7.54 -0.15
CA SER A 79 6.77 6.44 -0.74
C SER A 79 5.48 6.89 -1.45
N ILE A 80 4.72 7.82 -0.88
CA ILE A 80 3.46 8.33 -1.45
C ILE A 80 3.66 9.07 -2.79
N PHE A 81 4.83 9.69 -2.97
CA PHE A 81 5.21 10.42 -4.19
C PHE A 81 6.08 9.58 -5.13
N THR A 82 6.33 8.32 -4.78
CA THR A 82 7.16 7.40 -5.56
C THR A 82 6.30 6.35 -6.23
N PHE A 83 5.32 5.77 -5.53
CA PHE A 83 4.44 4.80 -6.14
C PHE A 83 3.52 5.44 -7.18
N ASN A 84 3.47 4.86 -8.38
CA ASN A 84 2.68 5.35 -9.50
C ASN A 84 1.78 4.24 -10.06
N GLY A 85 0.47 4.43 -10.02
CA GLY A 85 -0.53 3.48 -10.51
C GLY A 85 -1.94 3.89 -10.08
N ASP A 86 -2.94 3.09 -10.44
CA ASP A 86 -4.37 3.47 -10.31
C ASP A 86 -4.76 3.98 -8.91
N VAL A 87 -4.29 3.33 -7.83
CA VAL A 87 -4.53 3.78 -6.45
C VAL A 87 -3.95 5.17 -6.21
N TYR A 88 -2.71 5.41 -6.66
CA TYR A 88 -2.01 6.68 -6.46
C TYR A 88 -2.54 7.79 -7.37
N SER A 89 -3.05 7.43 -8.56
CA SER A 89 -3.81 8.36 -9.41
C SER A 89 -5.16 8.74 -8.79
N GLY A 90 -5.80 7.83 -8.05
CA GLY A 90 -7.02 8.14 -7.32
C GLY A 90 -6.76 9.01 -6.08
N LEU A 91 -5.65 8.78 -5.37
CA LEU A 91 -5.23 9.58 -4.22
C LEU A 91 -4.77 10.98 -4.64
N ASP A 92 -4.05 11.06 -5.76
CA ASP A 92 -3.50 12.27 -6.35
C ASP A 92 -2.68 13.10 -5.34
N ALA A 93 -1.69 12.46 -4.74
CA ALA A 93 -0.94 13.00 -3.60
C ALA A 93 -0.23 14.33 -3.91
N PHE A 94 0.15 14.58 -5.16
CA PHE A 94 0.82 15.81 -5.58
C PHE A 94 -0.05 17.06 -5.47
N THR A 95 -1.38 16.90 -5.38
CA THR A 95 -2.32 18.02 -5.19
C THR A 95 -2.71 18.25 -3.73
N LEU A 96 -2.21 17.43 -2.80
CA LEU A 96 -2.42 17.61 -1.36
C LEU A 96 -1.61 18.80 -0.84
N ASN A 97 -2.21 19.58 0.05
CA ASN A 97 -1.48 20.60 0.79
C ASN A 97 -0.62 19.97 1.91
N LEU A 98 0.25 20.77 2.55
CA LEU A 98 1.17 20.27 3.57
C LEU A 98 0.44 19.65 4.78
N GLU A 99 -0.69 20.21 5.20
CA GLU A 99 -1.47 19.68 6.32
C GLU A 99 -2.02 18.29 5.98
N GLN A 100 -2.61 18.12 4.79
CA GLN A 100 -3.11 16.83 4.31
C GLN A 100 -1.99 15.81 4.16
N ILE A 101 -0.81 16.23 3.70
CA ILE A 101 0.38 15.35 3.64
C ILE A 101 0.74 14.86 5.05
N LEU A 102 0.77 15.74 6.04
CA LEU A 102 1.08 15.37 7.43
C LEU A 102 -0.02 14.49 8.05
N LYS A 103 -1.30 14.80 7.81
CA LYS A 103 -2.41 13.92 8.21
C LYS A 103 -2.31 12.53 7.59
N SER A 104 -1.94 12.46 6.31
CA SER A 104 -1.69 11.18 5.65
C SER A 104 -0.52 10.44 6.31
N GLN A 105 0.54 11.15 6.71
CA GLN A 105 1.70 10.56 7.38
C GLN A 105 1.31 9.79 8.65
N ASP A 106 0.35 10.32 9.40
CA ASP A 106 -0.12 9.73 10.65
C ASP A 106 -1.13 8.61 10.43
N SER A 107 -2.02 8.74 9.45
CA SER A 107 -3.18 7.86 9.25
C SER A 107 -3.01 6.79 8.16
N LEU A 108 -2.19 7.01 7.14
CA LEU A 108 -2.05 6.12 5.98
C LEU A 108 -0.82 5.22 6.11
N ARG A 109 -0.98 3.95 5.73
CA ARG A 109 0.09 2.96 5.65
C ARG A 109 0.06 2.26 4.30
N ILE A 110 1.24 2.09 3.71
CA ILE A 110 1.42 1.42 2.42
C ILE A 110 2.11 0.10 2.69
N LEU A 111 1.41 -1.02 2.46
CA LEU A 111 2.00 -2.34 2.60
C LEU A 111 3.06 -2.57 1.51
N SER A 112 4.10 -3.34 1.80
CA SER A 112 5.22 -3.56 0.89
C SER A 112 5.86 -4.92 1.10
N GLY A 113 6.14 -5.64 0.00
CA GLY A 113 6.88 -6.90 0.10
C GLY A 113 8.33 -6.71 0.55
N LEU A 114 8.95 -5.57 0.23
CA LEU A 114 10.34 -5.26 0.60
C LEU A 114 10.44 -4.52 1.93
N TYR A 115 9.55 -3.56 2.17
CA TYR A 115 9.65 -2.65 3.31
C TYR A 115 8.67 -2.97 4.45
N GLY A 116 7.87 -4.03 4.30
CA GLY A 116 6.82 -4.42 5.24
C GLY A 116 5.63 -3.45 5.23
N VAL A 117 5.76 -2.36 5.96
CA VAL A 117 4.78 -1.26 6.02
C VAL A 117 5.51 0.08 5.96
N LEU A 118 5.00 0.99 5.15
CA LEU A 118 5.58 2.32 4.94
C LEU A 118 4.58 3.41 5.34
N LYS A 119 5.10 4.50 5.88
CA LYS A 119 4.40 5.78 5.98
C LYS A 119 4.56 6.57 4.67
N PRO A 120 3.63 7.46 4.32
CA PRO A 120 3.69 8.29 3.12
C PRO A 120 5.03 8.98 2.84
N LEU A 121 5.68 9.48 3.89
CA LEU A 121 6.93 10.23 3.81
C LEU A 121 8.18 9.36 3.98
N ASP A 122 8.03 8.05 4.19
CA ASP A 122 9.17 7.15 4.29
C ASP A 122 9.92 7.10 2.97
N LEU A 123 11.22 7.35 3.03
CA LEU A 123 12.10 7.24 1.89
C LEU A 123 12.19 5.78 1.43
N ILE A 124 11.99 5.56 0.12
CA ILE A 124 12.18 4.28 -0.53
C ILE A 124 13.13 4.40 -1.72
N GLN A 125 13.93 3.37 -1.95
CA GLN A 125 14.63 3.16 -3.22
C GLN A 125 13.78 2.33 -4.17
N ALA A 126 14.08 2.44 -5.46
CA ALA A 126 13.37 1.71 -6.50
C ALA A 126 13.53 0.19 -6.33
N TYR A 127 12.42 -0.55 -6.38
CA TYR A 127 12.43 -1.99 -6.22
C TYR A 127 11.26 -2.65 -6.98
N ARG A 128 11.28 -3.97 -7.03
CA ARG A 128 10.14 -4.80 -7.42
C ARG A 128 10.11 -6.01 -6.51
N LEU A 129 9.13 -6.06 -5.63
CA LEU A 129 8.86 -7.24 -4.82
C LEU A 129 7.41 -7.22 -4.35
N GLU A 130 6.55 -7.92 -5.07
CA GLU A 130 5.18 -8.14 -4.65
C GLU A 130 5.10 -9.07 -3.44
N MET A 131 4.15 -8.81 -2.52
CA MET A 131 3.96 -9.61 -1.30
C MET A 131 3.69 -11.10 -1.59
N GLY A 132 3.02 -11.40 -2.71
CA GLY A 132 2.77 -12.79 -3.14
C GLY A 132 3.99 -13.54 -3.69
N THR A 133 5.17 -12.89 -3.76
CA THR A 133 6.39 -13.52 -4.28
C THR A 133 6.85 -14.65 -3.35
N LYS A 134 7.13 -15.83 -3.92
CA LYS A 134 7.63 -16.99 -3.18
C LYS A 134 9.13 -16.86 -2.88
N LEU A 135 9.47 -15.90 -2.04
CA LEU A 135 10.83 -15.66 -1.57
C LEU A 135 10.97 -16.07 -0.11
N ASN A 136 11.88 -16.98 0.16
CA ASN A 136 12.30 -17.38 1.50
C ASN A 136 13.41 -16.44 1.98
N VAL A 137 13.28 -15.94 3.22
CA VAL A 137 14.26 -15.03 3.82
C VAL A 137 14.50 -15.49 5.25
N ASN A 138 15.76 -15.75 5.60
CA ASN A 138 16.18 -16.17 6.94
C ASN A 138 15.35 -17.33 7.53
N GLY A 139 15.06 -18.34 6.72
CA GLY A 139 14.30 -19.53 7.13
C GLY A 139 12.78 -19.39 7.05
N SER A 140 12.24 -18.22 6.69
CA SER A 140 10.80 -18.08 6.43
C SER A 140 10.36 -18.89 5.22
N ASN A 141 9.10 -19.33 5.24
CA ASN A 141 8.49 -20.06 4.13
C ASN A 141 8.20 -19.15 2.92
N ASN A 142 7.86 -17.89 3.17
CA ASN A 142 7.56 -16.86 2.18
C ASN A 142 7.54 -15.48 2.85
N LEU A 143 7.16 -14.43 2.09
CA LEU A 143 7.07 -13.06 2.62
C LEU A 143 5.93 -12.86 3.61
N TYR A 144 4.81 -13.58 3.51
CA TYR A 144 3.73 -13.48 4.50
C TYR A 144 4.20 -13.95 5.87
N ASP A 145 4.86 -15.10 5.91
CA ASP A 145 5.47 -15.68 7.12
C ASP A 145 6.55 -14.75 7.70
N TYR A 146 7.39 -14.18 6.85
CA TYR A 146 8.43 -13.25 7.27
C TYR A 146 7.89 -11.97 7.96
N TRP A 147 6.77 -11.46 7.44
CA TRP A 147 6.24 -10.14 7.79
C TRP A 147 5.06 -10.13 8.75
N SER A 148 4.27 -11.20 8.83
CA SER A 148 2.95 -11.19 9.46
C SER A 148 2.95 -10.59 10.86
N ASP A 149 3.81 -11.13 11.72
CA ASP A 149 3.86 -10.72 13.12
C ASP A 149 4.42 -9.30 13.26
N LYS A 150 5.47 -8.96 12.50
CA LYS A 150 6.12 -7.63 12.55
C LYS A 150 5.15 -6.53 12.14
N ILE A 151 4.49 -6.69 10.99
CA ILE A 151 3.54 -5.69 10.48
C ILE A 151 2.35 -5.57 11.42
N THR A 152 1.78 -6.69 11.88
CA THR A 152 0.61 -6.65 12.76
C THR A 152 0.94 -6.00 14.10
N HIS A 153 2.10 -6.33 14.69
CA HIS A 153 2.56 -5.70 15.93
C HIS A 153 2.76 -4.19 15.75
N LYS A 154 3.45 -3.77 14.69
CA LYS A 154 3.67 -2.34 14.41
C LYS A 154 2.37 -1.57 14.22
N LEU A 155 1.41 -2.14 13.49
CA LEU A 155 0.09 -1.52 13.33
C LEU A 155 -0.63 -1.39 14.67
N ASN A 156 -0.55 -2.40 15.55
CA ASN A 156 -1.13 -2.33 16.89
C ASN A 156 -0.47 -1.26 17.78
N GLU A 157 0.86 -1.06 17.67
CA GLU A 157 1.57 -0.01 18.43
C GLU A 157 1.13 1.40 18.02
N GLU A 158 0.80 1.59 16.75
CA GLU A 158 0.43 2.89 16.19
C GLU A 158 -1.06 3.21 16.29
N MET A 159 -1.84 2.32 16.88
CA MET A 159 -3.29 2.43 16.97
C MET A 159 -3.75 2.53 18.41
N THR A 160 -4.75 3.39 18.63
CA THR A 160 -5.45 3.44 19.92
C THR A 160 -6.55 2.39 19.97
N LYS A 161 -6.98 2.04 21.19
CA LYS A 161 -8.13 1.16 21.39
C LYS A 161 -9.35 1.72 20.64
N ASP A 162 -10.09 0.83 19.96
CA ASP A 162 -11.31 1.13 19.21
C ASP A 162 -11.11 2.04 17.97
N GLU A 163 -9.87 2.32 17.58
CA GLU A 163 -9.58 3.03 16.34
C GLU A 163 -9.99 2.21 15.11
N LEU A 164 -10.64 2.86 14.13
CA LEU A 164 -11.04 2.21 12.89
C LEU A 164 -9.82 1.83 12.04
N PHE A 165 -9.83 0.61 11.53
CA PHE A 165 -8.84 0.11 10.57
C PHE A 165 -9.48 -0.05 9.18
N ILE A 166 -9.14 0.84 8.26
CA ILE A 166 -9.71 0.86 6.91
C ILE A 166 -8.80 0.10 5.95
N ASN A 167 -9.26 -1.06 5.51
CA ASN A 167 -8.55 -1.88 4.52
C ASN A 167 -8.93 -1.50 3.09
N LEU A 168 -8.08 -0.69 2.45
CA LEU A 168 -8.15 -0.35 1.03
C LEU A 168 -7.05 -1.05 0.20
N ALA A 169 -6.33 -1.99 0.79
CA ALA A 169 -5.35 -2.80 0.10
C ALA A 169 -6.01 -3.98 -0.64
N SER A 170 -5.31 -4.55 -1.63
CA SER A 170 -5.71 -5.83 -2.22
C SER A 170 -5.55 -6.98 -1.22
N ASN A 171 -6.21 -8.11 -1.48
CA ASN A 171 -6.03 -9.32 -0.67
C ASN A 171 -4.56 -9.80 -0.68
N GLU A 172 -3.86 -9.66 -1.80
CA GLU A 172 -2.43 -10.00 -1.89
C GLU A 172 -1.58 -9.28 -0.85
N TYR A 173 -1.88 -8.01 -0.54
CA TYR A 173 -1.14 -7.27 0.47
C TYR A 173 -1.76 -7.42 1.85
N SER A 174 -3.07 -7.22 2.00
CA SER A 174 -3.74 -7.24 3.31
C SER A 174 -3.72 -8.60 4.01
N SER A 175 -3.51 -9.71 3.29
CA SER A 175 -3.37 -11.04 3.88
C SER A 175 -2.10 -11.23 4.72
N VAL A 176 -1.13 -10.31 4.63
CA VAL A 176 0.03 -10.32 5.55
C VAL A 176 -0.38 -9.98 6.98
N ILE A 177 -1.50 -9.29 7.19
CA ILE A 177 -1.92 -8.87 8.52
C ILE A 177 -2.64 -10.03 9.21
N ASN A 178 -2.18 -10.38 10.40
CA ASN A 178 -2.86 -11.34 11.27
C ASN A 178 -4.12 -10.70 11.86
N ARG A 179 -5.25 -10.91 11.18
CA ARG A 179 -6.56 -10.33 11.57
C ARG A 179 -7.03 -10.75 12.96
N LYS A 180 -6.52 -11.86 13.51
CA LYS A 180 -6.89 -12.31 14.86
C LYS A 180 -6.15 -11.54 15.94
N GLU A 181 -4.96 -11.03 15.63
CA GLU A 181 -4.10 -10.30 16.56
C GLU A 181 -4.21 -8.77 16.40
N LEU A 182 -4.78 -8.30 15.30
CA LEU A 182 -5.04 -6.89 15.09
C LEU A 182 -6.10 -6.38 16.09
N LYS A 183 -5.74 -5.39 16.90
CA LYS A 183 -6.55 -4.81 17.98
C LYS A 183 -7.46 -3.69 17.46
N ALA A 184 -8.16 -3.93 16.35
CA ALA A 184 -8.98 -2.92 15.70
C ALA A 184 -10.18 -3.50 14.95
N THR A 185 -11.22 -2.68 14.77
CA THR A 185 -12.35 -3.03 13.89
C THR A 185 -11.94 -2.80 12.44
N ILE A 186 -11.88 -3.88 11.66
CA ILE A 186 -11.54 -3.82 10.23
C ILE A 186 -12.77 -3.47 9.41
N ILE A 187 -12.70 -2.38 8.65
CA ILE A 187 -13.68 -1.98 7.65
C ILE A 187 -13.02 -2.06 6.27
N SER A 188 -13.66 -2.74 5.32
CA SER A 188 -13.16 -2.96 3.96
C SER A 188 -14.14 -2.39 2.94
N PRO A 189 -13.94 -1.14 2.48
CA PRO A 189 -14.72 -0.59 1.37
C PRO A 189 -14.54 -1.43 0.09
N VAL A 190 -15.65 -1.75 -0.57
CA VAL A 190 -15.71 -2.55 -1.80
C VAL A 190 -16.36 -1.73 -2.90
N PHE A 191 -15.67 -1.57 -4.02
CA PHE A 191 -16.16 -0.78 -5.15
C PHE A 191 -16.60 -1.69 -6.28
N LYS A 192 -17.87 -1.60 -6.68
CA LYS A 192 -18.46 -2.37 -7.77
C LYS A 192 -18.98 -1.45 -8.86
N ASP A 193 -18.81 -1.86 -10.10
CA ASP A 193 -19.34 -1.18 -11.28
C ASP A 193 -20.40 -2.06 -11.95
N PHE A 194 -21.46 -1.45 -12.45
CA PHE A 194 -22.48 -2.13 -13.23
C PHE A 194 -21.96 -2.45 -14.63
N LYS A 195 -21.83 -3.75 -14.93
CA LYS A 195 -21.37 -4.22 -16.25
C LYS A 195 -22.05 -5.52 -16.64
N ASN A 196 -22.68 -5.51 -17.82
CA ASN A 196 -23.43 -6.64 -18.38
C ASN A 196 -24.55 -7.12 -17.43
N GLY A 197 -25.40 -6.18 -16.98
CA GLY A 197 -26.59 -6.49 -16.18
C GLY A 197 -26.33 -6.82 -14.70
N LYS A 198 -25.09 -6.74 -14.22
CA LYS A 198 -24.74 -7.01 -12.82
C LYS A 198 -23.59 -6.17 -12.29
N LEU A 199 -23.60 -5.94 -10.99
CA LEU A 199 -22.51 -5.30 -10.25
C LEU A 199 -21.31 -6.25 -10.14
N LYS A 200 -20.11 -5.75 -10.48
CA LYS A 200 -18.84 -6.49 -10.42
C LYS A 200 -17.70 -5.60 -9.98
N ILE A 201 -16.70 -6.18 -9.34
CA ILE A 201 -15.42 -5.50 -9.12
C ILE A 201 -14.66 -5.47 -10.45
N ILE A 202 -14.47 -4.27 -11.02
CA ILE A 202 -13.59 -4.06 -12.17
C ILE A 202 -12.25 -3.58 -11.65
N SER A 203 -11.21 -4.40 -11.75
CA SER A 203 -9.95 -4.22 -11.02
C SER A 203 -9.31 -2.84 -11.15
N PHE A 204 -9.28 -2.25 -12.35
CA PHE A 204 -8.73 -0.91 -12.58
C PHE A 204 -9.55 0.18 -11.85
N TYR A 205 -10.88 0.17 -12.00
CA TYR A 205 -11.77 1.12 -11.33
C TYR A 205 -11.74 0.96 -9.82
N ALA A 206 -11.77 -0.28 -9.31
CA ALA A 206 -11.71 -0.54 -7.88
C ALA A 206 -10.39 -0.08 -7.26
N LYS A 207 -9.25 -0.21 -7.96
CA LYS A 207 -7.97 0.34 -7.50
C LYS A 207 -8.01 1.87 -7.44
N LYS A 208 -8.49 2.52 -8.49
CA LYS A 208 -8.64 3.98 -8.48
C LYS A 208 -9.59 4.46 -7.38
N ALA A 209 -10.71 3.78 -7.18
CA ALA A 209 -11.69 4.08 -6.14
C ALA A 209 -11.12 3.94 -4.72
N ARG A 210 -10.22 2.98 -4.48
CA ARG A 210 -9.48 2.89 -3.21
C ARG A 210 -8.64 4.13 -2.95
N GLY A 211 -7.93 4.62 -3.97
CA GLY A 211 -7.21 5.90 -3.88
C GLY A 211 -8.12 7.08 -3.59
N LEU A 212 -9.24 7.15 -4.32
CA LEU A 212 -10.25 8.20 -4.12
C LEU A 212 -10.86 8.15 -2.71
N MET A 213 -11.04 6.97 -2.12
CA MET A 213 -11.51 6.84 -0.74
C MET A 213 -10.50 7.40 0.26
N VAL A 214 -9.20 7.12 0.07
CA VAL A 214 -8.15 7.77 0.89
C VAL A 214 -8.23 9.28 0.73
N ARG A 215 -8.34 9.77 -0.51
CA ARG A 215 -8.46 11.20 -0.80
C ARG A 215 -9.68 11.82 -0.13
N TYR A 216 -10.85 11.18 -0.23
CA TYR A 216 -12.08 11.61 0.42
C TYR A 216 -11.95 11.68 1.95
N ILE A 217 -11.28 10.70 2.57
CA ILE A 217 -11.00 10.73 4.01
C ILE A 217 -10.13 11.93 4.38
N LEU A 218 -9.09 12.23 3.58
CA LEU A 218 -8.18 13.36 3.84
C LEU A 218 -8.82 14.74 3.53
N ASP A 219 -9.67 14.82 2.52
CA ASP A 219 -10.35 16.06 2.13
C ASP A 219 -11.42 16.48 3.16
N ASN A 220 -12.00 15.51 3.88
CA ASN A 220 -13.11 15.74 4.81
C ASN A 220 -12.76 15.48 6.28
N ASP A 221 -11.51 15.09 6.58
CA ASP A 221 -11.02 14.81 7.94
C ASP A 221 -11.83 13.74 8.68
N LEU A 222 -12.10 12.62 8.00
CA LEU A 222 -13.04 11.61 8.51
C LEU A 222 -12.43 10.72 9.58
N GLU A 223 -13.16 10.51 10.67
CA GLU A 223 -12.71 9.67 11.80
C GLU A 223 -13.62 8.47 12.08
N ASN A 224 -14.86 8.45 11.56
CA ASN A 224 -15.84 7.41 11.89
C ASN A 224 -16.41 6.70 10.63
N ILE A 225 -17.06 5.56 10.87
CA ILE A 225 -17.57 4.66 9.81
C ILE A 225 -18.77 5.24 9.06
N ASN A 226 -19.60 6.06 9.71
CA ASN A 226 -20.81 6.56 9.08
C ASN A 226 -20.47 7.61 8.01
N ASP A 227 -19.45 8.42 8.24
CA ASP A 227 -19.02 9.42 7.26
C ASP A 227 -18.45 8.78 5.99
N LEU A 228 -17.84 7.59 6.10
CA LEU A 228 -17.36 6.83 4.94
C LEU A 228 -18.50 6.48 3.98
N LYS A 229 -19.73 6.26 4.48
CA LYS A 229 -20.89 5.96 3.65
C LYS A 229 -21.29 7.14 2.75
N GLY A 230 -20.87 8.36 3.09
CA GLY A 230 -21.08 9.57 2.28
C GLY A 230 -20.20 9.66 1.03
N PHE A 231 -19.23 8.75 0.86
CA PHE A 231 -18.34 8.75 -0.30
C PHE A 231 -19.12 8.77 -1.63
N ASN A 232 -18.89 9.82 -2.42
CA ASN A 232 -19.60 10.09 -3.67
C ASN A 232 -18.67 10.39 -4.86
N TYR A 233 -17.37 10.13 -4.75
CA TYR A 233 -16.41 10.49 -5.78
C TYR A 233 -16.54 9.58 -7.01
N ALA A 234 -16.30 10.17 -8.18
CA ALA A 234 -16.33 9.49 -9.48
C ALA A 234 -17.65 8.73 -9.77
N GLY A 235 -18.77 9.16 -9.17
CA GLY A 235 -20.11 8.59 -9.38
C GLY A 235 -20.43 7.35 -8.54
N TYR A 236 -19.57 6.96 -7.59
CA TYR A 236 -19.90 5.90 -6.64
C TYR A 236 -20.89 6.39 -5.60
N SER A 237 -21.71 5.48 -5.05
CA SER A 237 -22.53 5.74 -3.86
C SER A 237 -22.63 4.49 -2.98
N TYR A 238 -22.76 4.65 -1.67
CA TYR A 238 -22.99 3.54 -0.75
C TYR A 238 -24.28 2.77 -1.10
N ASN A 239 -24.22 1.44 -1.01
CA ASN A 239 -25.36 0.57 -1.25
C ASN A 239 -25.54 -0.37 -0.05
N GLU A 240 -26.58 -0.14 0.73
CA GLU A 240 -26.89 -0.90 1.94
C GLU A 240 -27.22 -2.37 1.62
N THR A 241 -28.04 -2.61 0.59
CA THR A 241 -28.45 -3.96 0.18
C THR A 241 -27.28 -4.84 -0.23
N GLU A 242 -26.26 -4.27 -0.86
CA GLU A 242 -25.04 -4.98 -1.24
C GLU A 242 -24.06 -5.16 -0.07
N SER A 243 -24.17 -4.32 0.97
CA SER A 243 -23.31 -4.32 2.17
C SER A 243 -23.75 -5.36 3.21
N LYS A 244 -23.77 -6.63 2.78
CA LYS A 244 -24.31 -7.75 3.58
C LYS A 244 -23.51 -8.09 4.84
N LYS A 245 -22.23 -7.69 4.90
CA LYS A 245 -21.37 -7.91 6.06
C LYS A 245 -21.09 -6.57 6.72
N ALA A 246 -21.21 -6.50 8.04
CA ALA A 246 -20.97 -5.26 8.80
C ALA A 246 -19.59 -4.63 8.54
N GLN A 247 -18.59 -5.45 8.18
CA GLN A 247 -17.22 -5.02 7.91
C GLN A 247 -16.97 -4.64 6.43
N GLU A 248 -17.94 -4.83 5.52
CA GLU A 248 -17.81 -4.51 4.10
C GLU A 248 -18.79 -3.40 3.72
N LEU A 249 -18.27 -2.20 3.42
CA LEU A 249 -19.07 -1.10 2.88
C LEU A 249 -19.01 -1.16 1.36
N VAL A 250 -20.13 -1.51 0.72
CA VAL A 250 -20.17 -1.62 -0.75
C VAL A 250 -20.62 -0.30 -1.36
N PHE A 251 -19.81 0.20 -2.29
CA PHE A 251 -20.08 1.37 -3.12
C PHE A 251 -20.28 0.93 -4.56
N VAL A 252 -21.35 1.42 -5.19
CA VAL A 252 -21.75 1.03 -6.55
C VAL A 252 -21.73 2.23 -7.49
N ARG A 253 -21.47 1.98 -8.77
CA ARG A 253 -21.55 2.94 -9.86
C ARG A 253 -22.08 2.25 -11.12
#